data_AF-A0A5N9E7Q8-F1
#
_entry.id   AF-A0A5N9E7Q8-F1
#
_cell.length_a   1.000
_cell.length_b   1.000
_cell.length_c   1.000
_cell.angle_alpha   90.00
_cell.angle_beta   90.00
_cell.angle_gamma   90.00
#
_symmetry.space_group_name_H-M   'P 1'
#
loop_
_entity.id
_entity.type
_entity.pdbx_description
1 polymer ?
#
loop_
_entity_poly.entity_id
_entity_poly.type
_entity_poly.pdbx_seq_one_letter_code
_entity_poly.pdbx_strand_id
1 'polypeptide(L)'
;MSSAAGTLVFPSVEWFQALQQLVNVDPEFRRLGSIDAAMGVKVGSRVFVVVFEAFECTEVRDGSEADLDDLDFYLELSEADWRELVENTKANGGA
;
A
#
# COMPACT_ATOMS: atom_id res chain seq x y z
N MET A 1 9.39 -21.41 -1.91
CA MET A 1 9.92 -20.91 -0.62
C MET A 1 8.73 -20.69 0.30
N SER A 2 8.84 -21.13 1.56
CA SER A 2 7.73 -21.33 2.49
C SER A 2 6.87 -20.09 2.70
N SER A 3 5.55 -20.26 2.54
CA SER A 3 4.58 -19.36 3.17
C SER A 3 4.66 -19.57 4.68
N ALA A 4 5.31 -18.65 5.38
CA ALA A 4 4.90 -18.38 6.74
C ALA A 4 3.52 -17.72 6.62
N ALA A 5 2.46 -18.50 6.73
CA ALA A 5 1.11 -17.97 6.92
C ALA A 5 1.02 -17.37 8.34
N GLY A 6 1.81 -16.34 8.60
CA GLY A 6 1.56 -15.41 9.69
C GLY A 6 0.32 -14.62 9.32
N THR A 7 -0.57 -14.41 10.28
CA THR A 7 -1.70 -13.50 10.10
C THR A 7 -1.16 -12.14 9.65
N LEU A 8 -1.51 -11.72 8.44
CA LEU A 8 -1.22 -10.36 7.97
C LEU A 8 -2.10 -9.40 8.77
N VAL A 9 -1.47 -8.50 9.53
CA VAL A 9 -2.17 -7.56 10.40
C VAL A 9 -2.09 -6.17 9.78
N PHE A 10 -3.24 -5.61 9.41
CA PHE A 10 -3.28 -4.19 9.09
C PHE A 10 -3.16 -3.35 10.38
N PRO A 11 -2.49 -2.19 10.35
CA PRO A 11 -1.45 -1.88 9.39
C PRO A 11 -0.19 -2.68 9.76
N SER A 12 0.62 -3.15 8.81
CA SER A 12 2.01 -3.62 9.00
C SER A 12 2.75 -3.61 7.66
N VAL A 13 4.08 -3.50 7.68
CA VAL A 13 4.86 -3.53 6.44
C VAL A 13 4.65 -4.85 5.69
N GLU A 14 4.54 -5.97 6.40
CA GLU A 14 4.27 -7.28 5.81
C GLU A 14 2.90 -7.33 5.15
N TRP A 15 1.90 -6.65 5.72
CA TRP A 15 0.57 -6.52 5.11
C TRP A 15 0.65 -5.76 3.77
N PHE A 16 1.40 -4.66 3.71
CA PHE A 16 1.60 -3.91 2.46
C PHE A 16 2.49 -4.66 1.46
N GLN A 17 3.50 -5.40 1.90
CA GLN A 17 4.34 -6.24 1.03
C GLN A 17 3.55 -7.41 0.44
N ALA A 18 2.59 -7.97 1.18
CA ALA A 18 1.65 -8.94 0.62
C ALA A 18 0.78 -8.31 -0.48
N LEU A 19 0.32 -7.07 -0.31
CA LEU A 19 -0.39 -6.34 -1.38
C LEU A 19 0.51 -6.08 -2.59
N GLN A 20 1.77 -5.67 -2.39
CA GLN A 20 2.75 -5.51 -3.46
C GLN A 20 2.87 -6.77 -4.32
N GLN A 21 2.97 -7.94 -3.67
CA GLN A 21 3.03 -9.22 -4.39
C GLN A 21 1.76 -9.50 -5.18
N LEU A 22 0.58 -9.19 -4.61
CA LEU A 22 -0.71 -9.39 -5.27
C LEU A 22 -0.87 -8.50 -6.50
N VAL A 23 -0.62 -7.19 -6.39
CA VAL A 23 -0.80 -6.25 -7.50
C VAL A 23 0.17 -6.53 -8.65
N ASN A 24 1.41 -6.92 -8.34
CA ASN A 24 2.42 -7.19 -9.37
C ASN A 24 2.12 -8.44 -10.20
N VAL A 25 1.36 -9.39 -9.67
CA VAL A 25 0.94 -10.58 -10.43
C VAL A 25 -0.46 -10.45 -11.04
N ASP A 26 -1.18 -9.37 -10.76
CA ASP A 26 -2.53 -9.13 -11.26
C ASP A 26 -2.52 -8.45 -12.64
N PRO A 27 -3.00 -9.14 -13.70
CA PRO A 27 -3.12 -8.54 -15.02
C PRO A 27 -4.09 -7.36 -15.08
N GLU A 28 -5.15 -7.36 -14.27
CA GLU A 28 -6.14 -6.26 -14.28
C GLU A 28 -5.56 -4.98 -13.70
N PHE A 29 -4.72 -5.08 -12.66
CA PHE A 29 -3.95 -3.93 -12.17
C PHE A 29 -3.09 -3.31 -13.27
N ARG A 30 -2.36 -4.12 -14.05
CA ARG A 30 -1.53 -3.61 -15.17
C ARG A 30 -2.35 -2.93 -16.27
N ARG A 31 -3.62 -3.29 -16.43
CA ARG A 31 -4.51 -2.67 -17.44
C ARG A 31 -4.94 -1.25 -17.07
N LEU A 32 -4.76 -0.84 -15.80
CA LEU A 32 -5.06 0.51 -15.35
C LEU A 32 -4.08 1.55 -15.91
N GLY A 33 -2.93 1.12 -16.46
CA GLY A 33 -1.92 1.98 -17.05
C GLY A 33 -0.64 2.02 -16.22
N SER A 34 0.26 2.94 -16.57
CA SER A 34 1.52 3.12 -15.85
C SER A 34 1.40 4.13 -14.73
N ILE A 35 2.08 3.88 -13.62
CA ILE A 35 2.21 4.78 -12.47
C ILE A 35 3.70 4.91 -12.17
N ASP A 36 4.20 6.15 -12.17
CA ASP A 36 5.54 6.50 -11.72
C ASP A 36 5.38 7.47 -10.55
N ALA A 37 5.33 6.92 -9.33
CA ALA A 37 5.12 7.70 -8.12
C ALA A 37 5.67 7.01 -6.87
N ALA A 38 6.34 7.79 -6.02
CA ALA A 38 6.66 7.42 -4.65
C ALA A 38 5.66 8.09 -3.71
N MET A 39 4.85 7.29 -3.01
CA MET A 39 3.80 7.78 -2.14
C MET A 39 3.92 7.30 -0.70
N GLY A 40 3.46 8.13 0.22
CA GLY A 40 3.33 7.78 1.64
C GLY A 40 1.92 7.30 1.99
N VAL A 41 1.81 6.23 2.76
CA VAL A 41 0.58 5.86 3.46
C VAL A 41 0.80 6.08 4.95
N LYS A 42 0.21 7.14 5.50
CA LYS A 42 0.28 7.48 6.93
C LYS A 42 -0.97 6.99 7.65
N VAL A 43 -0.78 6.05 8.57
CA VAL A 43 -1.82 5.43 9.40
C VAL A 43 -1.59 5.84 10.86
N GLY A 44 -2.27 6.89 11.30
CA GLY A 44 -1.96 7.55 12.57
C GLY A 44 -0.50 8.04 12.59
N SER A 45 0.31 7.54 13.53
CA SER A 45 1.72 7.90 13.65
C SER A 45 2.68 7.05 12.80
N ARG A 46 2.17 6.03 12.10
CA ARG A 46 3.01 5.13 11.31
C ARG A 46 3.01 5.52 9.85
N VAL A 47 4.17 5.45 9.21
CA VAL A 47 4.36 5.79 7.79
C VAL A 47 4.85 4.57 7.05
N PHE A 48 4.24 4.30 5.88
CA PHE A 48 4.67 3.31 4.91
C PHE A 48 5.01 4.02 3.62
N VAL A 49 6.15 3.68 3.03
CA VAL A 49 6.54 4.18 1.70
C VAL A 49 6.20 3.10 0.68
N VAL A 50 5.51 3.52 -0.38
CA VAL A 50 5.12 2.66 -1.51
C VAL A 50 5.59 3.33 -2.79
N VAL A 51 6.40 2.63 -3.58
CA VAL A 51 6.92 3.13 -4.86
C VAL A 51 6.36 2.31 -6.00
N PHE A 52 5.80 3.00 -6.99
CA PHE A 52 5.38 2.43 -8.26
C PHE A 52 6.31 2.94 -9.37
N GLU A 53 6.70 2.02 -10.25
CA GLU A 53 7.42 2.33 -11.49
C GLU A 53 6.80 1.54 -12.64
N ALA A 54 6.51 2.22 -13.74
CA ALA A 54 5.82 1.66 -14.90
C ALA A 54 4.55 0.87 -14.50
N PHE A 55 4.59 -0.46 -14.54
CA PHE A 55 3.43 -1.33 -14.32
C PHE A 55 3.49 -2.12 -13.00
N GLU A 56 4.39 -1.77 -12.10
CA GLU A 56 4.68 -2.56 -10.90
C GLU A 56 4.84 -1.66 -9.67
N CYS A 57 4.48 -2.20 -8.51
CA CYS A 57 4.87 -1.70 -7.20
C CYS A 57 6.27 -2.25 -6.88
N THR A 58 7.30 -1.41 -6.98
CA THR A 58 8.71 -1.82 -6.87
C THR A 58 9.21 -1.84 -5.43
N GLU A 59 8.65 -1.01 -4.55
CA GLU A 59 9.09 -0.92 -3.16
C GLU A 59 7.91 -0.78 -2.20
N VAL A 60 7.98 -1.52 -1.09
CA VAL A 60 7.17 -1.30 0.11
C VAL A 60 8.09 -1.44 1.33
N ARG A 61 8.13 -0.39 2.16
CA ARG A 61 8.90 -0.37 3.41
C ARG A 61 8.26 0.48 4.49
N ASP A 62 8.72 0.29 5.73
CA ASP A 62 8.49 1.27 6.79
C ASP A 62 9.18 2.59 6.45
N GLY A 63 8.53 3.68 6.84
CA GLY A 63 9.03 5.03 6.74
C GLY A 63 8.86 5.81 8.04
N SER A 64 9.27 7.06 7.99
CA SER A 64 9.15 8.06 9.03
C SER A 64 8.44 9.30 8.49
N GLU A 65 8.06 10.23 9.37
CA GLU A 65 7.48 11.50 8.91
C GLU A 65 8.47 12.31 8.06
N ALA A 66 9.78 12.14 8.27
CA ALA A 66 10.79 12.83 7.46
C ALA A 66 10.82 12.33 6.02
N ASP A 67 10.48 11.05 5.78
CA ASP A 67 10.37 10.53 4.41
C ASP A 67 9.26 11.26 3.63
N LEU A 68 8.20 11.72 4.31
CA LEU A 68 7.04 12.35 3.65
C LEU A 68 7.37 13.64 2.90
N ASP A 69 8.42 14.34 3.32
CA ASP A 69 8.87 15.59 2.69
C ASP A 69 9.46 15.36 1.28
N ASP A 70 9.95 14.15 1.02
CA ASP A 70 10.63 13.77 -0.24
C ASP A 70 9.73 12.95 -1.19
N LEU A 71 8.52 12.56 -0.76
CA LEU A 71 7.56 11.79 -1.57
C LEU A 71 6.71 12.70 -2.46
N ASP A 72 6.21 12.16 -3.57
CA ASP A 72 5.36 12.91 -4.50
C ASP A 72 4.06 13.38 -3.84
N PHE A 73 3.50 12.53 -2.97
CA PHE A 73 2.36 12.82 -2.11
C PHE A 73 2.24 11.78 -1.00
N TYR A 74 1.39 12.05 -0.01
CA TYR A 74 0.98 11.05 0.97
C TYR A 74 -0.49 11.18 1.31
N LEU A 75 -1.08 10.06 1.73
CA LEU A 75 -2.44 10.01 2.27
C LEU A 75 -2.36 9.78 3.77
N GLU A 76 -3.04 10.63 4.54
CA GLU A 76 -3.06 10.57 6.00
C GLU A 76 -4.49 10.40 6.52
N LEU A 77 -4.70 9.33 7.29
CA LEU A 77 -5.93 9.06 8.02
C LEU A 77 -5.61 8.34 9.34
N SER A 78 -6.59 8.28 10.26
CA SER A 78 -6.49 7.41 11.43
C SER A 78 -6.56 5.93 11.02
N GLU A 79 -6.12 5.02 11.90
CA GLU A 79 -6.26 3.58 11.63
C GLU A 79 -7.72 3.17 11.44
N ALA A 80 -8.65 3.77 12.20
CA ALA A 80 -10.07 3.47 12.10
C ALA A 80 -10.63 3.88 10.74
N ASP A 81 -10.30 5.09 10.27
CA ASP A 81 -10.79 5.61 8.99
C ASP A 81 -10.20 4.83 7.81
N TRP A 82 -8.91 4.43 7.89
CA TRP A 82 -8.31 3.55 6.89
C TRP A 82 -9.00 2.19 6.82
N ARG A 83 -9.29 1.57 7.97
CA ARG A 83 -10.02 0.30 8.01
C ARG A 83 -11.42 0.45 7.42
N GLU A 84 -12.11 1.52 7.78
CA GLU A 84 -13.42 1.82 7.22
C GLU A 84 -13.35 1.97 5.70
N LEU A 85 -12.36 2.72 5.18
CA LEU A 85 -12.14 2.89 3.75
C LEU A 85 -11.94 1.53 3.06
N VAL A 86 -11.03 0.69 3.56
CA VAL A 86 -10.74 -0.63 2.98
C VAL A 86 -11.98 -1.54 2.98
N GLU A 87 -12.70 -1.60 4.10
CA GLU A 87 -13.90 -2.44 4.19
C GLU A 87 -15.04 -1.91 3.31
N ASN A 88 -15.22 -0.59 3.21
CA ASN A 88 -16.22 0.02 2.34
C ASN A 88 -15.90 -0.19 0.86
N THR A 89 -14.63 -0.07 0.45
CA THR A 89 -14.19 -0.38 -0.92
C THR A 89 -14.52 -1.84 -1.25
N LYS A 90 -14.19 -2.77 -0.36
CA LYS A 90 -14.51 -4.19 -0.53
C LYS A 90 -16.03 -4.45 -0.61
N ALA A 91 -16.82 -3.82 0.25
CA ALA A 91 -18.27 -4.02 0.32
C ALA A 91 -19.01 -3.51 -0.93
N ASN A 92 -18.50 -2.47 -1.58
CA ASN A 92 -19.14 -1.83 -2.73
C ASN A 92 -18.57 -2.27 -4.09
N GLY A 93 -17.79 -3.35 -4.13
CA GLY A 93 -17.17 -3.84 -5.36
C GLY A 93 -16.17 -2.84 -5.96
N GLY A 94 -15.48 -2.10 -5.09
CA GLY A 94 -14.33 -1.29 -5.48
C GLY A 94 -13.27 -2.15 -6.15
N ALA A 95 -12.48 -1.49 -7.00
CA ALA A 95 -11.58 -2.04 -8.03
C ALA A 95 -10.92 -3.39 -7.67
#